data_AF-A0A930HEY6-F1
#
_entry.id   AF-A0A930HEY6-F1
#
_cell.length_a   1.000
_cell.length_b   1.000
_cell.length_c   1.000
_cell.angle_alpha   90.00
_cell.angle_beta   90.00
_cell.angle_gamma   90.00
#
_symmetry.space_group_name_H-M   'P 1'
#
loop_
_entity.id
_entity.type
_entity.pdbx_description
1 polymer ?
#
loop_
_entity_poly.entity_id
_entity_poly.type
_entity_poly.pdbx_seq_one_letter_code
_entity_poly.pdbx_strand_id
1 'polypeptide(L)'
;EDLEKHFMAMPNDADKAIITDLSKVVPTLNSLCVEMDQRYEQLAKARVRNIKDYNEQVREGKLSRRDGFDFLPYIVLIVDEWSDLIMTAGREAEQPIARLAQKARAAGIHIVLATQRPSTDVVTGLIKANFPARIAFRVASGIDSSTILNNPSAHNLIGRGDMLFFQGNELVRIQCAFMDTPETEKIVQHIARQESEGHAYELPEYVAEGDSKSGQDLSTMRKDALFDEAARLIVSSQMGSASFIQRKMEIGFARAGRIVDQLEAAGILGPNRGSKPRDVLIQDLMSLEELLKQLK
;
A
#
# COMPACT_ATOMS: atom_id res chain seq x y z
N GLU A 1 11.87 12.81 -5.74
CA GLU A 1 12.93 11.91 -5.27
C GLU A 1 13.29 12.20 -3.82
N ASP A 2 13.61 13.44 -3.44
CA ASP A 2 14.05 13.73 -2.06
C ASP A 2 13.04 13.40 -0.94
N LEU A 3 11.73 13.42 -1.20
CA LEU A 3 10.69 13.08 -0.21
C LEU A 3 10.40 11.58 -0.09
N GLU A 4 10.85 10.75 -1.04
CA GLU A 4 10.51 9.32 -1.05
C GLU A 4 11.07 8.60 0.18
N LYS A 5 12.14 9.13 0.77
CA LYS A 5 12.81 8.57 1.95
C LYS A 5 12.24 9.06 3.29
N HIS A 6 11.18 9.88 3.27
CA HIS A 6 10.61 10.49 4.48
C HIS A 6 9.23 9.94 4.79
N PHE A 7 8.22 10.39 4.05
CA PHE A 7 6.81 10.19 4.42
C PHE A 7 6.00 9.45 3.35
N MET A 8 6.68 8.84 2.39
CA MET A 8 6.03 8.14 1.28
C MET A 8 5.89 6.66 1.59
N ALA A 9 4.77 6.08 1.20
CA ALA A 9 4.55 4.63 1.21
C ALA A 9 4.65 4.09 -0.22
N MET A 10 5.20 2.89 -0.38
CA MET A 10 5.47 2.31 -1.68
C MET A 10 5.04 0.83 -1.71
N PRO A 11 4.29 0.39 -2.74
CA PRO A 11 4.08 -1.02 -3.01
C PRO A 11 5.42 -1.75 -3.21
N ASN A 12 5.51 -3.00 -2.76
CA ASN A 12 6.74 -3.80 -2.83
C ASN A 12 7.32 -3.99 -4.25
N ASP A 13 6.51 -3.78 -5.30
CA ASP A 13 6.86 -3.93 -6.72
C ASP A 13 6.86 -2.60 -7.50
N ALA A 14 6.78 -1.47 -6.79
CA ALA A 14 6.82 -0.15 -7.41
C ALA A 14 8.23 0.44 -7.42
N ASP A 15 8.61 1.01 -8.57
CA ASP A 15 9.89 1.72 -8.73
C ASP A 15 9.85 3.15 -8.15
N LYS A 16 8.66 3.68 -7.90
CA LYS A 16 8.39 5.03 -7.39
C LYS A 16 7.23 5.01 -6.42
N ALA A 17 7.26 5.90 -5.43
CA ALA A 17 6.17 5.99 -4.46
C ALA A 17 4.91 6.68 -5.03
N ILE A 18 5.08 7.58 -5.99
CA ILE A 18 3.95 8.19 -6.71
C ILE A 18 3.52 7.25 -7.83
N ILE A 19 2.29 6.73 -7.73
CA ILE A 19 1.74 5.79 -8.69
C ILE A 19 1.13 6.56 -9.86
N THR A 20 1.80 6.50 -11.01
CA THR A 20 1.31 7.07 -12.27
C THR A 20 0.73 6.00 -13.20
N ASP A 21 1.06 4.72 -12.97
CA ASP A 21 0.59 3.60 -13.77
C ASP A 21 -0.73 3.07 -13.20
N LEU A 22 -1.81 3.20 -13.98
CA LEU A 22 -3.15 2.76 -13.60
C LEU A 22 -3.23 1.25 -13.32
N SER A 23 -2.36 0.44 -13.94
CA SER A 23 -2.33 -1.02 -13.70
C SER A 23 -1.87 -1.37 -12.28
N LYS A 24 -1.07 -0.51 -11.64
CA LYS A 24 -0.57 -0.70 -10.26
C LYS A 24 -1.52 -0.20 -9.19
N VAL A 25 -2.58 0.54 -9.56
CA VAL A 25 -3.50 1.17 -8.60
C VAL A 25 -4.30 0.12 -7.84
N VAL A 26 -4.99 -0.79 -8.52
CA VAL A 26 -5.82 -1.82 -7.88
C VAL A 26 -4.97 -2.72 -6.95
N PRO A 27 -3.80 -3.23 -7.36
CA PRO A 27 -2.88 -3.93 -6.46
C PRO A 27 -2.51 -3.11 -5.22
N THR A 28 -2.23 -1.82 -5.38
CA THR A 28 -1.88 -0.93 -4.26
C THR A 28 -3.04 -0.74 -3.29
N LEU A 29 -4.25 -0.53 -3.79
CA LEU A 29 -5.44 -0.39 -2.94
C LEU A 29 -5.72 -1.66 -2.14
N ASN A 30 -5.47 -2.82 -2.74
CA ASN A 30 -5.60 -4.10 -2.04
C ASN A 30 -4.46 -4.34 -1.05
N SER A 31 -3.24 -3.91 -1.38
CA SER A 31 -2.10 -3.89 -0.45
C SER A 31 -2.41 -3.06 0.80
N LEU A 32 -3.05 -1.89 0.64
CA LEU A 32 -3.55 -1.10 1.78
C LEU A 32 -4.64 -1.82 2.58
N CYS A 33 -5.47 -2.66 1.94
CA CYS A 33 -6.43 -3.49 2.67
C CYS A 33 -5.72 -4.56 3.51
N VAL A 34 -4.66 -5.17 2.99
CA VAL A 34 -3.82 -6.12 3.73
C VAL A 34 -3.14 -5.42 4.92
N GLU A 35 -2.57 -4.24 4.70
CA GLU A 35 -1.98 -3.42 5.76
C GLU A 35 -3.01 -3.10 6.86
N MET A 36 -4.22 -2.71 6.47
CA MET A 36 -5.31 -2.47 7.42
C MET A 36 -5.62 -3.71 8.27
N ASP A 37 -5.71 -4.89 7.66
CA ASP A 37 -5.99 -6.14 8.37
C ASP A 37 -4.84 -6.51 9.33
N GLN A 38 -3.59 -6.39 8.88
CA GLN A 38 -2.41 -6.64 9.72
C GLN A 38 -2.35 -5.70 10.92
N ARG A 39 -2.67 -4.41 10.74
CA ARG A 39 -2.78 -3.45 11.84
C ARG A 39 -3.87 -3.88 12.82
N TYR A 40 -5.02 -4.35 12.35
CA TYR A 40 -6.06 -4.85 13.24
C TYR A 40 -5.61 -6.05 14.08
N GLU A 41 -4.82 -6.96 13.52
CA GLU A 41 -4.21 -8.05 14.29
C GLU A 41 -3.25 -7.51 15.38
N GLN A 42 -2.45 -6.50 15.06
CA GLN A 42 -1.55 -5.86 16.04
C GLN A 42 -2.35 -5.18 17.17
N LEU A 43 -3.41 -4.44 16.83
CA LEU A 43 -4.31 -3.82 17.81
C LEU A 43 -4.95 -4.88 18.72
N ALA A 44 -5.40 -6.00 18.14
CA ALA A 44 -5.99 -7.10 18.90
C ALA A 44 -4.98 -7.77 19.85
N LYS A 45 -3.76 -8.04 19.38
CA LYS A 45 -2.66 -8.59 20.20
C LYS A 45 -2.31 -7.65 21.37
N ALA A 46 -2.28 -6.35 21.11
CA ALA A 46 -2.07 -5.31 22.11
C ALA A 46 -3.30 -5.00 22.99
N ARG A 47 -4.46 -5.62 22.71
CA ARG A 47 -5.74 -5.42 23.43
C ARG A 47 -6.23 -3.97 23.43
N VAL A 48 -6.00 -3.25 22.33
CA VAL A 48 -6.43 -1.86 22.13
C VAL A 48 -7.39 -1.76 20.94
N ARG A 49 -8.16 -0.68 20.88
CA ARG A 49 -9.21 -0.52 19.86
C ARG A 49 -8.78 0.33 18.67
N ASN A 50 -7.71 1.11 18.80
CA ASN A 50 -7.27 2.06 17.78
C ASN A 50 -5.76 2.30 17.85
N ILE A 51 -5.22 2.79 16.74
CA ILE A 51 -3.79 3.09 16.56
C ILE A 51 -3.25 4.15 17.52
N LYS A 52 -4.09 5.07 18.01
CA LYS A 52 -3.65 6.12 18.95
C LYS A 52 -3.24 5.49 20.28
N ASP A 53 -4.12 4.69 20.86
CA ASP A 53 -3.87 4.00 22.13
C ASP A 53 -2.73 2.99 21.99
N TYR A 54 -2.65 2.30 20.85
CA TYR A 54 -1.55 1.39 20.51
C TYR A 54 -0.20 2.12 20.53
N ASN A 55 -0.08 3.21 19.77
CA ASN A 55 1.16 3.98 19.66
C ASN A 55 1.54 4.68 20.97
N GLU A 56 0.56 5.05 21.80
CA GLU A 56 0.81 5.55 23.15
C GLU A 56 1.50 4.48 24.01
N GLN A 57 0.97 3.26 24.03
CA GLN A 57 1.60 2.16 24.78
C GLN A 57 2.99 1.78 24.25
N VAL A 58 3.23 1.85 22.93
CA VAL A 58 4.57 1.65 22.35
C VAL A 58 5.54 2.74 22.83
N ARG A 59 5.14 4.02 22.79
CA ARG A 59 6.00 5.13 23.25
C ARG A 59 6.31 5.07 24.74
N GLU A 60 5.34 4.61 25.55
CA GLU A 60 5.52 4.41 27.00
C GLU A 60 6.34 3.15 27.34
N GLY A 61 6.71 2.34 26.34
CA GLY A 61 7.45 1.09 26.54
C GLY A 61 6.62 -0.05 27.15
N LYS A 62 5.28 0.09 27.21
CA LYS A 62 4.37 -0.97 27.65
C LYS A 62 4.26 -2.09 26.62
N LEU A 63 4.36 -1.74 25.33
CA LEU A 63 4.49 -2.66 24.22
C LEU A 63 5.92 -2.61 23.71
N SER A 64 6.63 -3.74 23.80
CA SER A 64 8.05 -3.82 23.46
C SER A 64 8.25 -4.30 22.03
N ARG A 65 9.23 -3.70 21.33
CA ARG A 65 9.73 -4.18 20.04
C ARG A 65 10.21 -5.63 20.07
N ARG A 66 10.70 -6.10 21.22
CA ARG A 66 11.12 -7.51 21.40
C ARG A 66 9.96 -8.49 21.28
N ASP A 67 8.74 -8.04 21.59
CA ASP A 67 7.53 -8.85 21.53
C ASP A 67 6.80 -8.69 20.19
N GLY A 68 7.45 -8.03 19.21
CA GLY A 68 6.91 -7.81 17.86
C GLY A 68 6.00 -6.60 17.71
N PHE A 69 5.95 -5.71 18.72
CA PHE A 69 5.21 -4.45 18.63
C PHE A 69 6.12 -3.31 18.19
N ASP A 70 5.84 -2.75 17.02
CA ASP A 70 6.50 -1.52 16.57
C ASP A 70 5.50 -0.38 16.41
N PHE A 71 6.00 0.84 16.39
CA PHE A 71 5.21 2.05 16.13
C PHE A 71 4.56 1.97 14.75
N LEU A 72 3.28 2.33 14.66
CA LEU A 72 2.53 2.33 13.40
C LEU A 72 2.30 3.77 12.93
N PRO A 73 2.87 4.21 11.80
CA PRO A 73 2.59 5.55 11.27
C PRO A 73 1.16 5.63 10.73
N TYR A 74 0.55 6.82 10.76
CA TYR A 74 -0.69 7.04 10.00
C TYR A 74 -0.38 7.02 8.51
N ILE A 75 -1.25 6.40 7.72
CA ILE A 75 -1.16 6.39 6.26
C ILE A 75 -2.28 7.25 5.71
N VAL A 76 -1.94 8.16 4.79
CA VAL A 76 -2.93 8.97 4.06
C VAL A 76 -2.83 8.64 2.58
N LEU A 77 -3.86 7.97 2.05
CA LEU A 77 -4.01 7.73 0.62
C LEU A 77 -4.62 8.98 -0.02
N ILE A 78 -3.91 9.56 -0.98
CA ILE A 78 -4.39 10.72 -1.76
C ILE A 78 -4.57 10.27 -3.21
N VAL A 79 -5.79 10.48 -3.74
CA VAL A 79 -6.11 10.28 -5.15
C VAL A 79 -6.49 11.62 -5.74
N ASP A 80 -5.65 12.18 -6.61
CA ASP A 80 -5.85 13.51 -7.18
C ASP A 80 -7.01 13.56 -8.19
N GLU A 81 -7.17 12.49 -8.99
CA GLU A 81 -8.26 12.38 -9.94
C GLU A 81 -8.92 11.00 -9.89
N TRP A 82 -9.92 10.87 -9.01
CA TRP A 82 -10.69 9.65 -8.81
C TRP A 82 -11.46 9.20 -10.07
N SER A 83 -11.88 10.15 -10.92
CA SER A 83 -12.66 9.79 -12.11
C SER A 83 -11.86 8.97 -13.11
N ASP A 84 -10.56 9.24 -13.27
CA ASP A 84 -9.68 8.48 -14.16
C ASP A 84 -9.52 7.03 -13.70
N LEU A 85 -9.46 6.81 -12.38
CA LEU A 85 -9.42 5.48 -11.78
C LEU A 85 -10.71 4.70 -12.06
N ILE A 86 -11.87 5.29 -11.80
CA ILE A 86 -13.16 4.62 -12.07
C ILE A 86 -13.37 4.35 -13.56
N MET A 87 -12.95 5.27 -14.44
CA MET A 87 -13.13 5.08 -15.88
C MET A 87 -12.26 3.95 -16.43
N THR A 88 -11.13 3.65 -15.79
CA THR A 88 -10.19 2.61 -16.25
C THR A 88 -10.37 1.28 -15.52
N ALA A 89 -10.45 1.30 -14.19
CA ALA A 89 -10.53 0.10 -13.35
C ALA A 89 -11.96 -0.23 -12.90
N GLY A 90 -12.91 0.70 -13.06
CA GLY A 90 -14.32 0.49 -12.71
C GLY A 90 -14.51 0.02 -11.27
N ARG A 91 -15.27 -1.06 -11.12
CA ARG A 91 -15.62 -1.64 -9.81
C ARG A 91 -14.44 -2.22 -9.05
N GLU A 92 -13.36 -2.59 -9.74
CA GLU A 92 -12.18 -3.20 -9.10
C GLU A 92 -11.43 -2.20 -8.21
N ALA A 93 -11.49 -0.90 -8.53
CA ALA A 93 -10.95 0.16 -7.67
C ALA A 93 -11.95 0.61 -6.59
N GLU A 94 -13.26 0.58 -6.90
CA GLU A 94 -14.31 1.07 -5.99
C GLU A 94 -14.44 0.21 -4.72
N GLN A 95 -14.36 -1.11 -4.84
CA GLN A 95 -14.52 -2.03 -3.71
C GLN A 95 -13.44 -1.88 -2.62
N PRO A 96 -12.13 -1.88 -2.94
CA PRO A 96 -11.08 -1.64 -1.95
C PRO A 96 -11.21 -0.28 -1.27
N ILE A 97 -11.52 0.78 -2.02
CA ILE A 97 -11.74 2.13 -1.48
C ILE A 97 -12.89 2.14 -0.48
N ALA A 98 -14.03 1.53 -0.83
CA ALA A 98 -15.17 1.44 0.07
C ALA A 98 -14.83 0.65 1.33
N ARG A 99 -14.12 -0.49 1.20
CA ARG A 99 -13.67 -1.31 2.33
C ARG A 99 -12.75 -0.53 3.27
N LEU A 100 -11.75 0.16 2.72
CA LEU A 100 -10.85 1.01 3.49
C LEU A 100 -11.66 2.11 4.20
N ALA A 101 -12.48 2.87 3.49
CA ALA A 101 -13.26 3.96 4.08
C ALA A 101 -14.17 3.49 5.24
N GLN A 102 -14.68 2.26 5.19
CA GLN A 102 -15.52 1.69 6.26
C GLN A 102 -14.75 1.33 7.54
N LYS A 103 -13.53 0.80 7.41
CA LYS A 103 -12.83 0.13 8.52
C LYS A 103 -11.52 0.80 8.91
N ALA A 104 -10.84 1.47 7.99
CA ALA A 104 -9.49 1.98 8.14
C ALA A 104 -9.27 2.96 9.31
N ARG A 105 -10.32 3.66 9.78
CA ARG A 105 -10.21 4.71 10.80
C ARG A 105 -9.47 4.25 12.07
N ALA A 106 -9.80 3.08 12.60
CA ALA A 106 -9.16 2.58 13.82
C ALA A 106 -7.71 2.11 13.56
N ALA A 107 -7.44 1.64 12.35
CA ALA A 107 -6.10 1.23 11.89
C ALA A 107 -5.21 2.42 11.46
N GLY A 108 -5.72 3.65 11.51
CA GLY A 108 -4.94 4.85 11.16
C GLY A 108 -4.65 5.01 9.68
N ILE A 109 -5.50 4.46 8.82
CA ILE A 109 -5.43 4.70 7.38
C ILE A 109 -6.57 5.67 7.01
N HIS A 110 -6.24 6.74 6.29
CA HIS A 110 -7.15 7.80 5.89
C HIS A 110 -7.09 8.00 4.38
N ILE A 111 -8.19 8.47 3.79
CA ILE A 111 -8.32 8.59 2.34
C ILE A 111 -8.82 9.97 1.98
N VAL A 112 -8.18 10.59 0.99
CA VAL A 112 -8.59 11.83 0.33
C VAL A 112 -8.81 11.51 -1.15
N LEU A 113 -10.04 11.67 -1.61
CA LEU A 113 -10.40 11.54 -3.02
C LEU A 113 -10.71 12.93 -3.57
N ALA A 114 -9.99 13.33 -4.61
CA ALA A 114 -10.26 14.52 -5.40
C ALA A 114 -10.72 14.12 -6.80
N THR A 115 -11.52 14.99 -7.42
CA THR A 115 -11.95 14.86 -8.81
C THR A 115 -12.44 16.19 -9.34
N GLN A 116 -12.20 16.44 -10.62
CA GLN A 116 -12.80 17.56 -11.36
C GLN A 116 -14.12 17.20 -12.03
N ARG A 117 -14.53 15.91 -12.00
CA ARG A 117 -15.73 15.40 -12.68
C ARG A 117 -16.78 14.93 -11.67
N PRO A 118 -17.63 15.84 -11.15
CA PRO A 118 -18.65 15.53 -10.14
C PRO A 118 -19.91 14.89 -10.74
N SER A 119 -19.77 13.83 -11.52
CA SER A 119 -20.89 13.06 -12.08
C SER A 119 -21.34 11.94 -11.14
N THR A 120 -22.57 11.46 -11.33
CA THR A 120 -23.13 10.35 -10.54
C THR A 120 -22.39 9.04 -10.74
N ASP A 121 -21.72 8.87 -11.87
CA ASP A 121 -20.92 7.69 -12.20
C ASP A 121 -19.56 7.69 -11.47
N VAL A 122 -19.06 8.88 -11.10
CA VAL A 122 -17.81 9.05 -10.35
C VAL A 122 -18.07 9.10 -8.85
N VAL A 123 -19.05 9.90 -8.43
CA VAL A 123 -19.46 10.07 -7.03
C VAL A 123 -20.68 9.20 -6.74
N THR A 124 -20.44 7.90 -6.77
CA THR A 124 -21.48 6.88 -6.61
C THR A 124 -22.13 6.92 -5.23
N GLY A 125 -23.26 6.24 -5.07
CA GLY A 125 -23.90 6.04 -3.76
C GLY A 125 -22.97 5.35 -2.74
N LEU A 126 -22.12 4.43 -3.20
CA LEU A 126 -21.16 3.72 -2.35
C LEU A 126 -20.07 4.65 -1.85
N ILE A 127 -19.54 5.53 -2.70
CA ILE A 127 -18.60 6.58 -2.28
C ILE A 127 -19.27 7.52 -1.27
N LYS A 128 -20.48 8.02 -1.56
CA LYS A 128 -21.19 8.90 -0.63
C LYS A 128 -21.45 8.25 0.72
N ALA A 129 -21.79 6.96 0.77
CA ALA A 129 -22.06 6.27 2.03
C ALA A 129 -20.83 6.16 2.95
N ASN A 130 -19.62 6.06 2.38
CA ASN A 130 -18.40 5.83 3.15
C ASN A 130 -17.55 7.09 3.38
N PHE A 131 -17.80 8.17 2.64
CA PHE A 131 -17.12 9.46 2.79
C PHE A 131 -18.11 10.54 3.29
N PRO A 132 -18.30 10.66 4.62
CA PRO A 132 -19.29 11.58 5.19
C PRO A 132 -18.83 13.04 5.19
N ALA A 133 -17.52 13.28 5.22
CA ALA A 133 -16.92 14.62 5.11
C ALA A 133 -16.64 14.91 3.64
N ARG A 134 -17.14 16.03 3.13
CA ARG A 134 -17.02 16.40 1.71
C ARG A 134 -16.68 17.87 1.57
N ILE A 135 -15.87 18.18 0.56
CA ILE A 135 -15.52 19.54 0.18
C ILE A 135 -15.95 19.73 -1.26
N ALA A 136 -16.62 20.84 -1.56
CA ALA A 136 -16.85 21.28 -2.93
C ALA A 136 -16.33 22.70 -3.11
N PHE A 137 -15.45 22.87 -4.09
CA PHE A 137 -15.16 24.18 -4.66
C PHE A 137 -16.27 24.59 -5.64
N ARG A 138 -16.13 25.74 -6.29
CA ARG A 138 -17.04 26.18 -7.34
C ARG A 138 -17.18 25.10 -8.41
N VAL A 139 -18.43 24.69 -8.67
CA VAL A 139 -18.80 23.76 -9.74
C VAL A 139 -19.64 24.46 -10.81
N ALA A 140 -19.82 23.81 -11.96
CA ALA A 140 -20.52 24.40 -13.09
C ALA A 140 -22.03 24.54 -12.87
N SER A 141 -22.66 23.58 -12.18
CA SER A 141 -24.11 23.55 -12.01
C SER A 141 -24.57 23.16 -10.61
N GLY A 142 -25.83 23.49 -10.29
CA GLY A 142 -26.47 23.02 -9.06
C GLY A 142 -26.63 21.48 -9.01
N ILE A 143 -26.65 20.81 -10.16
CA ILE A 143 -26.69 19.35 -10.26
C ILE A 143 -25.36 18.77 -9.78
N ASP A 144 -24.24 19.28 -10.30
CA ASP A 144 -22.88 18.88 -9.87
C ASP A 144 -22.68 19.08 -8.36
N SER A 145 -23.16 20.22 -7.84
CA SER A 145 -23.12 20.51 -6.41
C SER A 145 -23.94 19.49 -5.61
N SER A 146 -25.13 19.12 -6.11
CA SER A 146 -25.99 18.14 -5.46
C SER A 146 -25.39 16.73 -5.50
N THR A 147 -24.65 16.39 -6.55
CA THR A 147 -23.90 15.14 -6.64
C THR A 147 -22.87 15.01 -5.53
N ILE A 148 -22.14 16.09 -5.21
CA ILE A 148 -21.10 16.08 -4.16
C ILE A 148 -21.74 16.23 -2.77
N LEU A 149 -22.56 17.27 -2.54
CA LEU A 149 -22.96 17.72 -1.21
C LEU A 149 -24.40 17.33 -0.82
N ASN A 150 -25.18 16.77 -1.75
CA ASN A 150 -26.65 16.70 -1.66
C ASN A 150 -27.30 18.07 -1.42
N ASN A 151 -26.63 19.15 -1.88
CA ASN A 151 -27.08 20.52 -1.78
C ASN A 151 -26.63 21.28 -3.03
N PRO A 152 -27.45 22.15 -3.65
CA PRO A 152 -27.08 22.81 -4.90
C PRO A 152 -26.14 24.02 -4.73
N SER A 153 -25.72 24.42 -3.52
CA SER A 153 -25.12 25.75 -3.28
C SER A 153 -23.71 25.98 -3.83
N ALA A 154 -22.94 24.94 -4.17
CA ALA A 154 -21.54 25.11 -4.59
C ALA A 154 -21.39 25.85 -5.94
N HIS A 155 -22.41 25.87 -6.80
CA HIS A 155 -22.36 26.64 -8.06
C HIS A 155 -22.36 28.17 -7.83
N ASN A 156 -22.81 28.61 -6.64
CA ASN A 156 -22.82 30.03 -6.24
C ASN A 156 -21.49 30.52 -5.66
N LEU A 157 -20.51 29.62 -5.49
CA LEU A 157 -19.19 29.99 -4.98
C LEU A 157 -18.47 30.88 -6.00
N ILE A 158 -17.64 31.79 -5.49
CA ILE A 158 -16.93 32.75 -6.33
C ILE A 158 -15.69 32.14 -7.01
N GLY A 159 -15.20 31.00 -6.50
CA GLY A 159 -13.97 30.34 -6.92
C GLY A 159 -12.75 30.82 -6.12
N ARG A 160 -11.53 30.60 -6.63
CA ARG A 160 -10.27 31.07 -6.01
C ARG A 160 -10.14 30.71 -4.52
N GLY A 161 -10.40 29.44 -4.18
CA GLY A 161 -10.33 28.93 -2.81
C GLY A 161 -11.63 29.00 -2.01
N ASP A 162 -12.67 29.66 -2.50
CA ASP A 162 -14.00 29.61 -1.88
C ASP A 162 -14.60 28.20 -2.01
N MET A 163 -14.94 27.59 -0.88
CA MET A 163 -15.41 26.21 -0.79
C MET A 163 -16.53 26.03 0.22
N LEU A 164 -17.29 24.96 0.04
CA LEU A 164 -18.24 24.45 1.03
C LEU A 164 -17.69 23.16 1.62
N PHE A 165 -17.66 23.10 2.96
CA PHE A 165 -17.40 21.89 3.72
C PHE A 165 -18.73 21.34 4.25
N PHE A 166 -18.95 20.04 4.04
CA PHE A 166 -20.13 19.33 4.50
C PHE A 166 -19.75 18.15 5.37
N GLN A 167 -20.25 18.13 6.61
CA GLN A 167 -20.11 17.01 7.52
C GLN A 167 -21.27 16.99 8.51
N GLY A 168 -21.86 15.81 8.76
CA GLY A 168 -22.89 15.66 9.80
C GLY A 168 -24.14 16.53 9.58
N ASN A 169 -24.50 16.80 8.31
CA ASN A 169 -25.54 17.75 7.88
C ASN A 169 -25.24 19.24 8.12
N GLU A 170 -24.06 19.57 8.62
CA GLU A 170 -23.60 20.96 8.68
C GLU A 170 -22.92 21.32 7.36
N LEU A 171 -23.31 22.47 6.79
CA LEU A 171 -22.72 23.04 5.59
C LEU A 171 -22.06 24.36 5.96
N VAL A 172 -20.73 24.39 5.91
CA VAL A 172 -19.92 25.56 6.29
C VAL A 172 -19.23 26.10 5.06
N ARG A 173 -19.35 27.41 4.81
CA ARG A 173 -18.57 28.08 3.76
C ARG A 173 -17.22 28.50 4.32
N ILE A 174 -16.16 28.15 3.61
CA ILE A 174 -14.77 28.36 4.04
C ILE A 174 -13.99 28.98 2.89
N GLN A 175 -13.13 29.94 3.20
CA GLN A 175 -12.10 30.41 2.27
C GLN A 175 -10.83 29.59 2.50
N CYS A 176 -10.44 28.78 1.52
CA CYS A 176 -9.20 28.04 1.55
C CYS A 176 -7.99 28.99 1.53
N ALA A 177 -6.96 28.65 2.30
CA ALA A 177 -5.69 29.35 2.26
C ALA A 177 -5.05 29.17 0.88
N PHE A 178 -4.51 30.25 0.34
CA PHE A 178 -3.74 30.22 -0.89
C PHE A 178 -2.29 29.89 -0.56
N MET A 179 -1.70 28.99 -1.34
CA MET A 179 -0.28 28.66 -1.31
C MET A 179 0.21 28.62 -2.74
N ASP A 180 1.30 29.35 -3.03
CA ASP A 180 1.89 29.35 -4.37
C ASP A 180 2.92 28.21 -4.55
N THR A 181 3.34 27.99 -5.80
CA THR A 181 4.32 26.96 -6.12
C THR A 181 5.67 27.21 -5.42
N PRO A 182 6.24 28.44 -5.41
CA PRO A 182 7.47 28.71 -4.66
C PRO A 182 7.39 28.42 -3.16
N GLU A 183 6.27 28.71 -2.50
CA GLU A 183 6.04 28.36 -1.09
C GLU A 183 6.01 26.84 -0.91
N THR A 184 5.32 26.13 -1.80
CA THR A 184 5.27 24.66 -1.80
C THR A 184 6.67 24.06 -1.95
N GLU A 185 7.46 24.55 -2.90
CA GLU A 185 8.84 24.09 -3.12
C GLU A 185 9.73 24.32 -1.90
N LYS A 186 9.60 25.47 -1.22
CA LYS A 186 10.34 25.75 0.02
C LYS A 186 9.97 24.78 1.13
N ILE A 187 8.70 24.41 1.27
CA ILE A 187 8.25 23.42 2.25
C ILE A 187 8.83 22.04 1.91
N VAL A 188 8.74 21.62 0.66
CA VAL A 188 9.31 20.35 0.18
C VAL A 188 10.81 20.28 0.46
N GLN A 189 11.56 21.34 0.11
CA GLN A 189 13.00 21.42 0.37
C GLN A 189 13.33 21.44 1.87
N HIS A 190 12.51 22.11 2.68
CA HIS A 190 12.68 22.12 4.13
C HIS A 190 12.55 20.71 4.70
N ILE A 191 11.53 19.95 4.28
CA ILE A 191 11.30 18.57 4.70
C ILE A 191 12.43 17.65 4.20
N ALA A 192 12.80 17.77 2.92
CA ALA A 192 13.88 16.96 2.32
C ALA A 192 15.22 17.05 3.06
N ARG A 193 15.49 18.18 3.73
CA ARG A 193 16.72 18.39 4.53
C ARG A 193 16.66 17.80 5.93
N GLN A 194 15.49 17.36 6.39
CA GLN A 194 15.33 16.74 7.70
C GLN A 194 15.86 15.30 7.67
N GLU A 195 16.20 14.78 8.86
CA GLU A 195 16.57 13.38 9.02
C GLU A 195 15.43 12.46 8.59
N SER A 196 15.78 11.36 7.93
CA SER A 196 14.83 10.44 7.31
C SER A 196 15.24 9.01 7.61
N GLU A 197 14.28 8.07 7.57
CA GLU A 197 14.57 6.64 7.76
C GLU A 197 15.36 6.04 6.58
N GLY A 198 15.62 6.83 5.54
CA GLY A 198 16.42 6.45 4.37
C GLY A 198 15.67 5.60 3.34
N HIS A 199 14.43 5.22 3.61
CA HIS A 199 13.58 4.38 2.75
C HIS A 199 12.10 4.77 2.87
N ALA A 200 11.31 4.39 1.88
CA ALA A 200 9.86 4.54 1.91
C ALA A 200 9.22 3.49 2.82
N TYR A 201 8.03 3.77 3.34
CA TYR A 201 7.23 2.77 4.06
C TYR A 201 6.77 1.68 3.08
N GLU A 202 7.29 0.47 3.24
CA GLU A 202 6.95 -0.68 2.39
C GLU A 202 5.53 -1.17 2.72
N LEU A 203 4.64 -1.15 1.73
CA LEU A 203 3.32 -1.72 1.87
C LEU A 203 3.36 -3.24 1.63
N PRO A 204 2.54 -4.04 2.36
CA PRO A 204 2.55 -5.49 2.22
C PRO A 204 2.14 -5.94 0.81
N GLU A 205 2.69 -7.05 0.35
CA GLU A 205 2.34 -7.58 -0.96
C GLU A 205 0.88 -8.03 -0.99
N TYR A 206 0.17 -7.67 -2.06
CA TYR A 206 -1.15 -8.22 -2.35
C TYR A 206 -1.01 -9.31 -3.39
N VAL A 207 -1.33 -10.54 -2.99
CA VAL A 207 -1.46 -11.68 -3.92
C VAL A 207 -2.94 -11.85 -4.22
N ALA A 208 -3.33 -11.72 -5.48
CA ALA A 208 -4.72 -11.89 -5.88
C ALA A 208 -5.18 -13.34 -5.61
N GLU A 209 -6.34 -13.50 -4.99
CA GLU A 209 -6.98 -14.82 -4.79
C GLU A 209 -7.37 -15.42 -6.16
N GLY A 210 -6.41 -16.11 -6.76
CA GLY A 210 -6.47 -16.67 -8.12
C GLY A 210 -5.12 -17.25 -8.54
N ASP A 211 -4.02 -16.65 -8.07
CA ASP A 211 -2.66 -17.20 -8.22
C ASP A 211 -2.35 -18.32 -7.20
N SER A 212 -3.26 -18.55 -6.25
CA SER A 212 -3.11 -19.57 -5.21
C SER A 212 -4.03 -20.78 -5.43
N LYS A 213 -4.39 -21.12 -6.67
CA LYS A 213 -5.11 -22.35 -6.98
C LYS A 213 -4.38 -23.24 -8.00
N SER A 214 -4.04 -24.42 -7.49
CA SER A 214 -3.86 -25.70 -8.17
C SER A 214 -2.70 -25.81 -9.17
N GLY A 215 -1.62 -26.47 -8.73
CA GLY A 215 -0.77 -27.34 -9.55
C GLY A 215 -0.34 -26.76 -10.90
N GLN A 216 0.24 -25.56 -10.92
CA GLN A 216 0.71 -24.96 -12.17
C GLN A 216 2.13 -25.43 -12.51
N ASP A 217 2.27 -25.76 -13.79
CA ASP A 217 3.48 -26.15 -14.50
C ASP A 217 4.66 -25.23 -14.16
N LEU A 218 5.74 -25.80 -13.63
CA LEU A 218 6.97 -25.12 -13.23
C LEU A 218 7.63 -24.29 -14.34
N SER A 219 7.20 -24.45 -15.59
CA SER A 219 7.69 -23.75 -16.78
C SER A 219 7.13 -22.33 -16.97
N THR A 220 6.08 -21.93 -16.24
CA THR A 220 5.41 -20.62 -16.42
C THR A 220 5.65 -19.60 -15.30
N MET A 221 6.40 -19.96 -14.25
CA MET A 221 6.75 -19.03 -13.18
C MET A 221 7.70 -17.95 -13.69
N ARG A 222 7.32 -16.66 -13.58
CA ARG A 222 8.26 -15.54 -13.75
C ARG A 222 9.32 -15.60 -12.64
N LYS A 223 10.47 -16.21 -12.95
CA LYS A 223 11.61 -16.30 -12.03
C LYS A 223 12.15 -14.92 -11.72
N ASP A 224 12.52 -14.69 -10.46
CA ASP A 224 13.33 -13.52 -10.11
C ASP A 224 14.65 -13.57 -10.88
N ALA A 225 15.18 -12.42 -11.30
CA ALA A 225 16.45 -12.33 -12.02
C ALA A 225 17.62 -12.99 -11.26
N LEU A 226 17.54 -13.06 -9.93
CA LEU A 226 18.54 -13.65 -9.04
C LEU A 226 18.24 -15.10 -8.65
N PHE A 227 17.16 -15.71 -9.18
CA PHE A 227 16.72 -17.06 -8.82
C PHE A 227 17.83 -18.11 -9.01
N ASP A 228 18.41 -18.17 -10.20
CA ASP A 228 19.45 -19.14 -10.56
C ASP A 228 20.72 -18.99 -9.68
N GLU A 229 21.07 -17.75 -9.33
CA GLU A 229 22.21 -17.46 -8.46
C GLU A 229 21.93 -17.86 -7.00
N ALA A 230 20.74 -17.53 -6.51
CA ALA A 230 20.30 -17.90 -5.18
C ALA A 230 20.18 -19.42 -4.99
N ALA A 231 19.72 -20.14 -6.03
CA ALA A 231 19.67 -21.60 -6.04
C ALA A 231 21.06 -22.20 -5.81
N ARG A 232 22.07 -21.73 -6.57
CA ARG A 232 23.46 -22.18 -6.43
C ARG A 232 24.03 -21.85 -5.06
N LEU A 233 23.71 -20.66 -4.54
CA LEU A 233 24.14 -20.23 -3.21
C LEU A 233 23.54 -21.12 -2.10
N ILE A 234 22.26 -21.48 -2.20
CA ILE A 234 21.58 -22.33 -1.22
C ILE A 234 22.09 -23.77 -1.27
N VAL A 235 22.27 -24.34 -2.46
CA VAL A 235 22.76 -25.72 -2.62
C VAL A 235 24.22 -25.83 -2.18
N SER A 236 25.07 -24.85 -2.47
CA SER A 236 26.48 -24.87 -2.05
C SER A 236 26.66 -24.69 -0.54
N SER A 237 25.79 -23.93 0.11
CA SER A 237 25.89 -23.63 1.55
C SER A 237 25.01 -24.51 2.44
N GLN A 238 24.08 -25.26 1.84
CA GLN A 238 23.06 -26.07 2.51
C GLN A 238 22.24 -25.27 3.55
N MET A 239 22.01 -23.97 3.31
CA MET A 239 21.27 -23.07 4.20
C MET A 239 20.05 -22.45 3.51
N GLY A 240 18.88 -23.08 3.62
CA GLY A 240 17.62 -22.62 3.02
C GLY A 240 16.87 -21.57 3.84
N SER A 241 17.45 -20.38 4.09
CA SER A 241 16.77 -19.30 4.83
C SER A 241 16.77 -17.95 4.10
N ALA A 242 15.67 -17.20 4.20
CA ALA A 242 15.54 -15.89 3.56
C ALA A 242 16.59 -14.90 4.08
N SER A 243 16.86 -14.88 5.39
CA SER A 243 17.91 -14.05 5.99
C SER A 243 19.33 -14.40 5.51
N PHE A 244 19.54 -15.62 5.02
CA PHE A 244 20.83 -16.02 4.44
C PHE A 244 20.99 -15.45 3.03
N ILE A 245 19.97 -15.61 2.17
CA ILE A 245 19.95 -15.01 0.83
C ILE A 245 20.07 -13.48 0.92
N GLN A 246 19.27 -12.85 1.79
CA GLN A 246 19.27 -11.40 2.02
C GLN A 246 20.67 -10.85 2.26
N ARG A 247 21.43 -11.45 3.20
CA ARG A 247 22.77 -10.98 3.59
C ARG A 247 23.84 -11.29 2.55
N LYS A 248 23.70 -12.39 1.81
CA LYS A 248 24.71 -12.82 0.84
C LYS A 248 24.56 -12.19 -0.53
N MET A 249 23.34 -11.85 -0.91
CA MET A 249 23.03 -11.24 -2.21
C MET A 249 22.70 -9.75 -2.10
N GLU A 250 22.81 -9.17 -0.89
CA GLU A 250 22.56 -7.75 -0.61
C GLU A 250 21.20 -7.26 -1.12
N ILE A 251 20.17 -8.10 -0.98
CA ILE A 251 18.79 -7.80 -1.40
C ILE A 251 17.88 -7.57 -0.19
N GLY A 252 16.74 -6.89 -0.40
CA GLY A 252 15.71 -6.71 0.62
C GLY A 252 15.14 -8.05 1.12
N PHE A 253 14.69 -8.08 2.39
CA PHE A 253 14.21 -9.31 3.03
C PHE A 253 12.98 -9.91 2.31
N ALA A 254 12.06 -9.06 1.83
CA ALA A 254 10.90 -9.49 1.06
C ALA A 254 11.30 -10.17 -0.26
N ARG A 255 12.27 -9.62 -0.99
CA ARG A 255 12.80 -10.23 -2.21
C ARG A 255 13.51 -11.57 -1.91
N ALA A 256 14.26 -11.63 -0.82
CA ALA A 256 14.87 -12.88 -0.37
C ALA A 256 13.83 -13.94 0.00
N GLY A 257 12.72 -13.54 0.63
CA GLY A 257 11.57 -14.41 0.92
C GLY A 257 10.95 -14.97 -0.36
N ARG A 258 10.65 -14.12 -1.35
CA ARG A 258 10.11 -14.54 -2.65
C ARG A 258 11.02 -15.55 -3.35
N ILE A 259 12.32 -15.31 -3.35
CA ILE A 259 13.28 -16.25 -3.94
C ILE A 259 13.23 -17.60 -3.19
N VAL A 260 13.17 -17.60 -1.85
CA VAL A 260 13.01 -18.84 -1.06
C VAL A 260 11.73 -19.59 -1.42
N ASP A 261 10.62 -18.89 -1.62
CA ASP A 261 9.34 -19.51 -1.98
C ASP A 261 9.36 -20.05 -3.42
N GLN A 262 9.99 -19.34 -4.36
CA GLN A 262 10.22 -19.85 -5.72
C GLN A 262 11.11 -21.10 -5.70
N LEU A 263 12.13 -21.16 -4.83
CA LEU A 263 12.99 -22.33 -4.69
C LEU A 263 12.27 -23.52 -4.05
N GLU A 264 11.31 -23.29 -3.15
CA GLU A 264 10.40 -24.34 -2.65
C GLU A 264 9.49 -24.85 -3.77
N ALA A 265 8.87 -23.93 -4.52
CA ALA A 265 8.01 -24.29 -5.65
C ALA A 265 8.77 -25.10 -6.71
N ALA A 266 10.05 -24.77 -6.94
CA ALA A 266 10.95 -25.49 -7.83
C ALA A 266 11.45 -26.84 -7.29
N GLY A 267 11.09 -27.24 -6.07
CA GLY A 267 11.55 -28.48 -5.44
C GLY A 267 13.02 -28.44 -4.99
N ILE A 268 13.63 -27.26 -4.90
CA ILE A 268 15.01 -27.07 -4.42
C ILE A 268 15.03 -26.99 -2.88
N LEU A 269 13.99 -26.39 -2.29
CA LEU A 269 13.78 -26.33 -0.84
C LEU A 269 12.56 -27.13 -0.41
N GLY A 270 12.62 -27.67 0.80
CA GLY A 270 11.50 -28.31 1.47
C GLY A 270 10.50 -27.30 2.04
N PRO A 271 9.36 -27.78 2.57
CA PRO A 271 8.27 -26.93 3.03
C PRO A 271 8.67 -26.04 4.20
N ASN A 272 7.97 -24.91 4.33
CA ASN A 272 8.19 -23.96 5.42
C ASN A 272 8.06 -24.62 6.80
N ARG A 273 9.09 -24.46 7.64
CA ARG A 273 9.13 -24.94 9.04
C ARG A 273 9.08 -23.80 10.07
N GLY A 274 8.40 -22.71 9.74
CA GLY A 274 8.27 -21.54 10.61
C GLY A 274 9.58 -20.78 10.75
N SER A 275 10.12 -20.68 11.96
CA SER A 275 11.33 -19.90 12.25
C SER A 275 12.65 -20.64 11.96
N LYS A 276 12.61 -21.90 11.51
CA LYS A 276 13.80 -22.69 11.20
C LYS A 276 14.15 -22.61 9.71
N PRO A 277 15.44 -22.73 9.34
CA PRO A 277 15.85 -22.89 7.94
C PRO A 277 15.13 -24.07 7.28
N ARG A 278 14.75 -23.91 6.02
CA ARG A 278 14.14 -24.97 5.22
C ARG A 278 15.20 -26.00 4.84
N ASP A 279 14.76 -27.26 4.74
CA ASP A 279 15.62 -28.35 4.29
C ASP A 279 16.00 -28.11 2.82
N VAL A 280 17.27 -28.27 2.47
CA VAL A 280 17.72 -28.21 1.07
C VAL A 280 17.57 -29.59 0.47
N LEU A 281 16.72 -29.73 -0.55
CA LEU A 281 16.38 -31.03 -1.14
C LEU A 281 17.43 -31.50 -2.15
N ILE A 282 18.14 -30.55 -2.77
CA ILE A 282 19.21 -30.81 -3.74
C ILE A 282 20.57 -30.77 -3.05
N GLN A 283 21.31 -31.88 -3.13
CA GLN A 283 22.54 -32.09 -2.35
C GLN A 283 23.81 -31.62 -3.06
N ASP A 284 23.78 -31.45 -4.38
CA ASP A 284 24.94 -31.08 -5.17
C ASP A 284 24.60 -30.18 -6.36
N LEU A 285 25.61 -29.42 -6.83
CA LEU A 285 25.43 -28.44 -7.91
C LEU A 285 25.15 -29.10 -9.27
N MET A 286 25.56 -30.35 -9.49
CA MET A 286 25.34 -31.03 -10.76
C MET A 286 23.85 -31.39 -10.92
N SER A 287 23.23 -31.94 -9.87
CA SER A 287 21.79 -32.17 -9.79
C SER A 287 20.98 -30.88 -9.93
N LEU A 288 21.49 -29.77 -9.36
CA LEU A 288 20.84 -28.46 -9.51
C LEU A 288 20.88 -27.96 -10.96
N GLU A 289 22.00 -28.07 -11.65
CA GLU A 289 22.12 -27.60 -13.05
C GLU A 289 21.24 -28.42 -14.01
N GLU A 290 21.03 -29.71 -13.75
CA GLU A 290 20.08 -30.53 -14.51
C GLU A 290 18.64 -30.05 -14.30
N LEU A 291 18.26 -29.77 -13.05
CA LEU A 291 16.94 -29.21 -12.72
C LEU A 291 16.74 -27.82 -13.36
N LEU A 292 17.73 -26.93 -13.26
CA LEU A 292 17.65 -25.59 -13.86
C LEU A 292 17.50 -25.64 -15.38
N LYS A 293 18.08 -26.64 -16.06
CA LYS A 293 17.88 -26.87 -17.50
C LYS A 293 16.47 -27.35 -17.83
N GLN A 294 15.85 -28.16 -16.98
CA GLN A 294 14.47 -28.62 -17.16
C GLN A 294 13.44 -27.50 -16.89
N LEU A 295 13.81 -26.53 -16.07
CA LEU A 295 12.99 -25.37 -15.73
C LEU A 295 13.11 -24.21 -16.73
N LYS A 296 13.97 -24.31 -17.75
CA LYS A 296 14.12 -23.31 -18.83
C LYS A 296 13.22 -23.65 -20.00
#